data_AF-A0A1Y2G457-F1
#
_entry.id   AF-A0A1Y2G457-F1
#
_cell.length_a   1.000
_cell.length_b   1.000
_cell.length_c   1.000
_cell.angle_alpha   90.00
_cell.angle_beta   90.00
_cell.angle_gamma   90.00
#
_symmetry.space_group_name_H-M   'P 1'
#
loop_
_entity.id
_entity.type
_entity.pdbx_description
1 polymer ?
#
loop_
_entity_poly.entity_id
_entity_poly.type
_entity_poly.pdbx_seq_one_letter_code
_entity_poly.pdbx_strand_id
1 'polypeptide(L)'
;MFHFTPQHSTHFHPYGYPVQPTYSSFHDLDLDDDLPSSFSPFSLGAVDPRHRHQLEQELQAREQELNIRREIQCRRQEAQKAAVRKQILARLEQRERRAQHHALMREQERQAALEHELRRRRKMIARHQEEEAHHRRQAEARRQQLAEQEDQVDNSLNPVFRSFLPLLFGPRFQLQPDSHPTETNSSPSTQQVDSTPAEDTIAEPLPSSDTAAPTPAPAVGESTPTTEAPAAPSTTEQLHQHYRTHLHRRQALSTLSSLGDSLSAQQAAFTLPSTLTFQPSPPSSTTDDQFTSAPVLAAPKLAFQSSNAPFLAYEDFLVSLLSKIDAVSSGGDKSVKQARKALVKKVEGELKRLDEERERAWEKERAKDGAETEGVRGEFDLGSLFN
;
A
#
# COMPACT_ATOMS: atom_id res chain seq x y z
N MET A 1 24.51 -16.81 4.16
CA MET A 1 24.72 -16.39 2.76
C MET A 1 23.40 -16.56 2.03
N PHE A 2 22.64 -15.48 1.85
CA PHE A 2 21.38 -15.51 1.10
C PHE A 2 21.63 -14.80 -0.23
N HIS A 3 21.50 -15.54 -1.33
CA HIS A 3 21.62 -15.01 -2.68
C HIS A 3 20.35 -14.21 -3.01
N PHE A 4 20.50 -12.90 -3.10
CA PHE A 4 19.45 -11.98 -3.52
C PHE A 4 19.60 -11.76 -5.03
N THR A 5 18.74 -12.39 -5.83
CA THR A 5 18.68 -12.10 -7.27
C THR A 5 17.74 -10.92 -7.51
N PRO A 6 18.18 -9.83 -8.15
CA PRO A 6 17.32 -8.73 -8.52
C PRO A 6 16.58 -9.08 -9.83
N GLN A 7 15.27 -9.27 -9.76
CA GLN A 7 14.44 -9.27 -10.97
C GLN A 7 14.24 -7.83 -11.45
N HIS A 8 15.00 -7.45 -12.47
CA HIS A 8 14.76 -6.24 -13.25
C HIS A 8 13.63 -6.54 -14.25
N SER A 9 12.39 -6.18 -13.89
CA SER A 9 11.29 -6.09 -14.86
C SER A 9 11.31 -4.71 -15.51
N THR A 10 12.11 -4.57 -16.57
CA THR A 10 12.06 -3.41 -17.47
C THR A 10 10.96 -3.64 -18.50
N HIS A 11 9.71 -3.36 -18.14
CA HIS A 11 8.66 -3.22 -19.13
C HIS A 11 8.71 -1.81 -19.72
N PHE A 12 9.56 -1.68 -20.74
CA PHE A 12 9.65 -0.51 -21.59
C PHE A 12 8.49 -0.57 -22.59
N HIS A 13 7.51 0.31 -22.45
CA HIS A 13 6.52 0.57 -23.50
C HIS A 13 7.01 1.76 -24.33
N PRO A 14 7.60 1.55 -25.51
CA PRO A 14 7.79 2.64 -26.45
C PRO A 14 6.45 2.88 -27.18
N TYR A 15 6.17 4.14 -27.50
CA TYR A 15 5.03 4.62 -28.31
C TYR A 15 3.69 4.84 -27.58
N GLY A 16 3.68 5.82 -26.69
CA GLY A 16 2.48 6.64 -26.49
C GLY A 16 2.29 7.52 -27.72
N TYR A 17 1.42 7.10 -28.64
CA TYR A 17 0.96 7.93 -29.74
C TYR A 17 0.21 9.14 -29.17
N PRO A 18 0.50 10.38 -29.65
CA PRO A 18 -0.31 11.53 -29.28
C PRO A 18 -1.72 11.33 -29.83
N VAL A 19 -2.70 11.28 -28.92
CA VAL A 19 -4.13 11.36 -29.20
C VAL A 19 -4.34 12.52 -30.16
N GLN A 20 -4.78 12.21 -31.38
CA GLN A 20 -5.17 13.24 -32.33
C GLN A 20 -6.39 13.99 -31.77
N PRO A 21 -6.44 15.32 -31.85
CA PRO A 21 -7.65 16.05 -31.57
C PRO A 21 -8.67 15.65 -32.64
N THR A 22 -9.68 14.88 -32.24
CA THR A 22 -10.87 14.64 -33.05
C THR A 22 -11.49 16.00 -33.31
N TYR A 23 -11.37 16.43 -34.56
CA TYR A 23 -12.05 17.59 -35.13
C TYR A 23 -13.54 17.24 -35.18
N SER A 24 -14.21 17.36 -34.03
CA SER A 24 -15.64 17.15 -33.93
C SER A 24 -16.33 18.40 -34.43
N SER A 25 -16.89 18.24 -35.63
CA SER A 25 -18.19 18.80 -35.99
C SER A 25 -18.31 20.33 -35.92
N PHE A 26 -17.91 20.95 -37.03
CA PHE A 26 -18.75 21.98 -37.63
C PHE A 26 -20.17 21.44 -37.77
N HIS A 27 -21.12 21.89 -36.94
CA HIS A 27 -22.54 22.02 -37.23
C HIS A 27 -23.20 22.65 -35.99
N ASP A 28 -23.41 23.96 -36.07
CA ASP A 28 -24.50 24.74 -35.46
C ASP A 28 -24.07 26.20 -35.40
N LEU A 29 -24.12 26.82 -36.58
CA LEU A 29 -24.57 28.20 -36.67
C LEU A 29 -25.88 28.10 -37.44
N ASP A 30 -26.99 28.03 -36.70
CA ASP A 30 -28.28 28.54 -37.15
C ASP A 30 -28.04 29.99 -37.55
N LEU A 31 -27.79 30.16 -38.85
CA LEU A 31 -27.77 31.44 -39.52
C LEU A 31 -29.19 31.60 -40.04
N ASP A 32 -30.01 32.31 -39.27
CA ASP A 32 -31.35 32.70 -39.65
C ASP A 32 -31.34 33.30 -41.07
N ASP A 33 -32.08 32.61 -41.92
CA ASP A 33 -32.42 32.91 -43.29
C ASP A 33 -33.34 34.13 -43.31
N ASP A 34 -32.77 35.33 -43.34
CA ASP A 34 -33.49 36.55 -43.70
C ASP A 34 -32.54 37.51 -44.43
N LEU A 35 -32.20 37.16 -45.67
CA LEU A 35 -31.64 38.12 -46.63
C LEU A 35 -32.64 38.41 -47.76
N PRO A 36 -33.03 39.67 -47.94
CA PRO A 36 -33.95 40.07 -49.00
C PRO A 36 -33.30 39.89 -50.38
N SER A 37 -33.97 39.10 -51.21
CA SER A 37 -33.76 38.97 -52.64
C SER A 37 -33.85 40.34 -53.34
N SER A 38 -32.72 41.03 -53.46
CA SER A 38 -32.52 42.16 -54.38
C SER A 38 -31.09 42.14 -54.90
N PHE A 39 -30.74 41.09 -55.65
CA PHE A 39 -29.52 41.05 -56.43
C PHE A 39 -29.71 41.91 -57.68
N SER A 40 -29.28 43.18 -57.57
CA SER A 40 -29.14 44.09 -58.71
C SER A 40 -27.88 43.69 -59.50
N PRO A 41 -28.00 43.26 -60.78
CA PRO A 41 -26.85 43.01 -61.63
C PRO A 41 -26.41 44.34 -62.25
N PHE A 42 -25.77 45.22 -61.48
CA PHE A 42 -25.20 46.45 -62.03
C PHE A 42 -23.82 46.77 -61.45
N SER A 43 -22.92 47.06 -62.40
CA SER A 43 -21.63 47.73 -62.23
C SER A 43 -20.46 46.89 -61.72
N LEU A 44 -19.92 46.06 -62.62
CA LEU A 44 -18.47 45.90 -62.80
C LEU A 44 -17.85 47.28 -63.10
N GLY A 45 -17.80 48.15 -62.09
CA GLY A 45 -16.93 49.31 -62.10
C GLY A 45 -15.51 48.79 -62.16
N ALA A 46 -14.74 49.22 -63.17
CA ALA A 46 -13.32 48.94 -63.27
C ALA A 46 -12.66 49.36 -61.95
N VAL A 47 -12.36 48.38 -61.09
CA VAL A 47 -11.63 48.62 -59.84
C VAL A 47 -10.28 49.18 -60.23
N ASP A 48 -10.00 50.40 -59.77
CA ASP A 48 -8.75 51.10 -60.03
C ASP A 48 -7.57 50.18 -59.69
N PRO A 49 -6.63 49.88 -60.63
CA PRO A 49 -5.50 48.99 -60.37
C PRO A 49 -4.63 49.43 -59.19
N ARG A 50 -4.66 50.72 -58.82
CA ARG A 50 -3.97 51.22 -57.61
C ARG A 50 -4.61 50.70 -56.32
N HIS A 51 -5.94 50.63 -56.28
CA HIS A 51 -6.68 50.11 -55.14
C HIS A 51 -6.44 48.61 -54.95
N ARG A 52 -6.36 47.85 -56.06
CA ARG A 52 -6.03 46.42 -56.01
C ARG A 52 -4.63 46.16 -55.44
N HIS A 53 -3.63 46.92 -55.89
CA HIS A 53 -2.27 46.78 -55.38
C HIS A 53 -2.18 47.12 -53.89
N GLN A 54 -2.90 48.16 -53.45
CA GLN A 54 -2.99 48.51 -52.02
C GLN A 54 -3.60 47.38 -51.19
N LEU A 55 -4.68 46.75 -51.68
CA LEU A 55 -5.30 45.62 -50.99
C LEU A 55 -4.37 44.40 -50.89
N GLU A 56 -3.61 44.11 -51.95
CA GLU A 56 -2.62 43.02 -51.94
C GLU A 56 -1.50 43.29 -50.93
N GLN A 57 -1.02 44.53 -50.82
CA GLN A 57 -0.03 44.91 -49.80
C GLN A 57 -0.59 44.76 -48.38
N GLU A 58 -1.84 45.16 -48.14
CA GLU A 58 -2.48 45.04 -46.83
C GLU A 58 -2.67 43.58 -46.41
N LEU A 59 -3.07 42.71 -47.34
CA LEU A 59 -3.18 41.27 -47.10
C LEU A 59 -1.82 40.66 -46.76
N GLN A 60 -0.76 41.02 -47.49
CA GLN A 60 0.60 40.57 -47.19
C GLN A 60 1.07 41.05 -45.81
N ALA A 61 0.82 42.32 -45.46
CA ALA A 61 1.16 42.86 -44.15
C ALA A 61 0.43 42.12 -43.02
N ARG A 62 -0.86 41.84 -43.21
CA ARG A 62 -1.69 41.08 -42.25
C ARG A 62 -1.21 39.64 -42.10
N GLU A 63 -0.79 38.99 -43.18
CA GLU A 63 -0.22 37.65 -43.14
C GLU A 63 1.11 37.63 -42.37
N GLN A 64 1.99 38.61 -42.63
CA GLN A 64 3.24 38.78 -41.89
C GLN A 64 3.00 38.99 -40.40
N GLU A 65 2.02 39.83 -40.04
CA GLU A 65 1.64 40.07 -38.64
C GLU A 65 1.17 38.77 -37.95
N LEU A 66 0.32 37.98 -38.62
CA LEU A 66 -0.14 36.69 -38.10
C LEU A 66 1.01 35.69 -37.93
N ASN A 67 1.97 35.67 -38.86
CA ASN A 67 3.17 34.83 -38.76
C ASN A 67 4.02 35.21 -37.54
N ILE A 68 4.29 36.52 -37.37
CA ILE A 68 5.04 37.03 -36.22
C ILE A 68 4.31 36.69 -34.91
N ARG A 69 2.98 36.87 -34.86
CA ARG A 69 2.18 36.57 -33.67
C ARG A 69 2.23 35.08 -33.31
N ARG A 70 2.14 34.19 -34.30
CA ARG A 70 2.29 32.74 -34.12
C ARG A 70 3.68 32.37 -33.62
N GLU A 71 4.73 32.97 -34.19
CA GLU A 71 6.11 32.73 -33.76
C GLU A 71 6.33 33.16 -32.31
N ILE A 72 5.88 34.36 -31.93
CA ILE A 72 5.95 34.85 -30.54
C ILE A 72 5.22 33.90 -29.59
N GLN A 73 4.04 33.40 -29.96
CA GLN A 73 3.29 32.45 -29.15
C GLN A 73 4.03 31.12 -28.99
N CYS A 74 4.62 30.60 -30.07
CA CYS A 74 5.44 29.39 -30.04
C CYS A 74 6.65 29.55 -29.10
N ARG A 75 7.39 30.67 -29.23
CA ARG A 75 8.53 30.97 -28.35
C ARG A 75 8.13 31.11 -26.88
N ARG A 76 6.96 31.71 -26.59
CA ARG A 76 6.42 31.81 -25.22
C ARG A 76 6.11 30.42 -24.64
N GLN A 77 5.46 29.55 -25.41
CA GLN A 77 5.17 28.19 -24.96
C GLN A 77 6.44 27.38 -24.72
N GLU A 78 7.44 27.51 -25.61
CA GLU A 78 8.73 26.84 -25.45
C GLU A 78 9.47 27.35 -24.21
N ALA A 79 9.52 28.67 -24.00
CA ALA A 79 10.12 29.26 -22.81
C ALA A 79 9.42 28.80 -21.51
N GLN A 80 8.09 28.69 -21.51
CA GLN A 80 7.33 28.13 -20.38
C GLN A 80 7.69 26.67 -20.13
N LYS A 81 7.73 25.83 -21.17
CA LYS A 81 8.14 24.42 -21.06
C LYS A 81 9.58 24.29 -20.54
N ALA A 82 10.50 25.12 -21.03
CA ALA A 82 11.88 25.15 -20.59
C ALA A 82 12.01 25.58 -19.12
N ALA A 83 11.24 26.57 -18.68
CA ALA A 83 11.21 27.02 -17.29
C ALA A 83 10.71 25.91 -16.35
N VAL A 84 9.64 25.20 -16.72
CA VAL A 84 9.12 24.06 -15.94
C VAL A 84 10.16 22.93 -15.86
N ARG A 85 10.80 22.58 -16.99
CA ARG A 85 11.88 21.58 -17.01
C ARG A 85 13.03 21.97 -16.07
N LYS A 86 13.46 23.24 -16.10
CA LYS A 86 14.50 23.76 -15.21
C LYS A 86 14.11 23.67 -13.73
N GLN A 87 12.84 23.98 -13.41
CA GLN A 87 12.33 23.87 -12.04
C GLN A 87 12.30 22.42 -11.54
N ILE A 88 11.92 21.47 -12.40
CA ILE A 88 11.93 20.04 -12.06
C ILE A 88 13.35 19.57 -11.77
N LEU A 89 14.32 19.92 -12.63
CA LEU A 89 15.73 19.56 -12.43
C LEU A 89 16.29 20.14 -11.12
N ALA A 90 16.05 21.42 -10.84
CA ALA A 90 16.48 22.04 -9.59
C ALA A 90 15.87 21.35 -8.35
N ARG A 91 14.60 20.94 -8.42
CA ARG A 91 13.94 20.21 -7.32
C ARG A 91 14.51 18.81 -7.12
N LEU A 92 14.91 18.14 -8.21
CA LEU A 92 15.57 16.83 -8.15
C LEU A 92 16.97 16.96 -7.53
N GLU A 93 17.76 17.93 -7.97
CA GLU A 93 19.09 18.20 -7.40
C GLU A 93 19.00 18.53 -5.91
N GLN A 94 18.02 19.35 -5.49
CA GLN A 94 17.82 19.65 -4.08
C GLN A 94 17.43 18.41 -3.26
N ARG A 95 16.58 17.54 -3.82
CA ARG A 95 16.22 16.26 -3.18
C ARG A 95 17.43 15.36 -3.03
N GLU A 96 18.28 15.28 -4.05
CA GLU A 96 19.49 14.49 -4.03
C GLU A 96 20.48 15.00 -2.97
N ARG A 97 20.74 16.31 -2.91
CA ARG A 97 21.58 16.91 -1.87
C ARG A 97 21.07 16.63 -0.46
N ARG A 98 19.75 16.73 -0.24
CA ARG A 98 19.13 16.38 1.06
C ARG A 98 19.29 14.89 1.37
N ALA A 99 19.12 14.02 0.38
CA ALA A 99 19.28 12.59 0.55
C ALA A 99 20.74 12.22 0.87
N GLN A 100 21.71 12.83 0.19
CA GLN A 100 23.14 12.67 0.46
C GLN A 100 23.50 13.16 1.87
N HIS A 101 23.00 14.34 2.28
CA HIS A 101 23.21 14.86 3.62
C HIS A 101 22.63 13.95 4.69
N HIS A 102 21.39 13.46 4.52
CA HIS A 102 20.79 12.48 5.42
C HIS A 102 21.51 11.13 5.42
N ALA A 103 22.10 10.71 4.31
CA ALA A 103 22.90 9.49 4.25
C ALA A 103 24.19 9.65 5.07
N LEU A 104 24.87 10.78 4.93
CA LEU A 104 26.06 11.11 5.71
C LEU A 104 25.77 11.18 7.21
N MET A 105 24.68 11.82 7.62
CA MET A 105 24.26 11.85 9.03
C MET A 105 23.99 10.44 9.58
N ARG A 106 23.29 9.58 8.83
CA ARG A 106 23.06 8.18 9.23
C ARG A 106 24.35 7.38 9.34
N GLU A 107 25.34 7.65 8.49
CA GLU A 107 26.64 6.98 8.57
C GLU A 107 27.42 7.42 9.82
N GLN A 108 27.41 8.71 10.14
CA GLN A 108 28.00 9.22 11.39
C GLN A 108 27.33 8.60 12.62
N GLU A 109 26.00 8.51 12.65
CA GLU A 109 25.27 7.85 13.74
C GLU A 109 25.65 6.37 13.88
N ARG A 110 25.81 5.65 12.76
CA ARG A 110 26.27 4.25 12.78
C ARG A 110 27.69 4.13 13.32
N GLN A 111 28.60 5.01 12.91
CA GLN A 111 29.97 5.02 13.43
C GLN A 111 30.00 5.31 14.94
N ALA A 112 29.22 6.30 15.40
CA ALA A 112 29.10 6.62 16.82
C ALA A 112 28.50 5.46 17.63
N ALA A 113 27.52 4.74 17.08
CA ALA A 113 26.92 3.57 17.71
C ALA A 113 27.94 2.43 17.87
N LEU A 114 28.73 2.14 16.83
CA LEU A 114 29.79 1.13 16.88
C LEU A 114 30.90 1.51 17.88
N GLU A 115 31.31 2.78 17.90
CA GLU A 115 32.29 3.26 18.88
C GLU A 115 31.76 3.13 20.31
N HIS A 116 30.49 3.49 20.53
CA HIS A 116 29.84 3.33 21.82
C HIS A 116 29.78 1.86 22.25
N GLU A 117 29.47 0.94 21.34
CA GLU A 117 29.46 -0.50 21.61
C GLU A 117 30.85 -1.03 21.97
N LEU A 118 31.89 -0.64 21.21
CA LEU A 118 33.27 -0.98 21.52
C LEU A 118 33.69 -0.44 22.89
N ARG A 119 33.30 0.78 23.23
CA ARG A 119 33.56 1.37 24.54
C ARG A 119 32.86 0.58 25.66
N ARG A 120 31.61 0.15 25.45
CA ARG A 120 30.89 -0.73 26.40
C ARG A 120 31.61 -2.06 26.57
N ARG A 121 32.03 -2.71 25.47
CA ARG A 121 32.74 -4.00 25.51
C ARG A 121 34.08 -3.89 26.24
N ARG A 122 34.85 -2.82 25.99
CA ARG A 122 36.10 -2.55 26.73
C ARG A 122 35.86 -2.37 28.23
N LYS A 123 34.81 -1.63 28.61
CA LYS A 123 34.43 -1.48 30.03
C LYS A 123 34.04 -2.80 30.68
N MET A 124 33.30 -3.66 29.96
CA MET A 124 32.93 -4.99 30.46
C MET A 124 34.16 -5.88 30.69
N ILE A 125 35.09 -5.90 29.73
CA ILE A 125 36.35 -6.66 29.87
C ILE A 125 37.18 -6.12 31.04
N ALA A 126 37.30 -4.79 31.18
CA ALA A 126 38.03 -4.19 32.29
C ALA A 126 37.43 -4.55 33.65
N ARG A 127 36.10 -4.50 33.80
CA ARG A 127 35.42 -4.94 35.04
C ARG A 127 35.69 -6.41 35.35
N HIS A 128 35.61 -7.26 34.34
CA HIS A 128 35.87 -8.69 34.53
C HIS A 128 37.32 -8.94 35.01
N GLN A 129 38.30 -8.24 34.43
CA GLN A 129 39.70 -8.32 34.87
C GLN A 129 39.89 -7.81 36.30
N GLU A 130 39.19 -6.75 36.71
CA GLU A 130 39.20 -6.26 38.09
C GLU A 130 38.62 -7.29 39.07
N GLU A 131 37.49 -7.92 38.71
CA GLU A 131 36.85 -8.98 39.50
C GLU A 131 37.75 -10.21 39.65
N GLU A 132 38.41 -10.64 38.58
CA GLU A 132 39.39 -11.74 38.61
C GLU A 132 40.61 -11.39 39.47
N ALA A 133 41.15 -10.18 39.32
CA ALA A 133 42.26 -9.71 40.15
C ALA A 133 41.88 -9.66 41.63
N HIS A 134 40.65 -9.26 41.93
CA HIS A 134 40.11 -9.27 43.29
C HIS A 134 39.97 -10.69 43.83
N HIS A 135 39.42 -11.63 43.06
CA HIS A 135 39.35 -13.05 43.42
C HIS A 135 40.74 -13.65 43.67
N ARG A 136 41.71 -13.33 42.81
CA ARG A 136 43.09 -13.80 42.95
C ARG A 136 43.73 -13.33 44.25
N ARG A 137 43.56 -12.04 44.59
CA ARG A 137 44.06 -11.48 45.87
C ARG A 137 43.40 -12.15 47.07
N GLN A 138 42.10 -12.43 47.02
CA GLN A 138 41.42 -13.16 48.11
C GLN A 138 41.91 -14.59 48.27
N ALA A 139 42.13 -15.30 47.16
CA ALA A 139 42.67 -16.65 47.17
C ALA A 139 44.10 -16.69 47.74
N GLU A 140 44.95 -15.74 47.35
CA GLU A 140 46.31 -15.60 47.88
C GLU A 140 46.29 -15.29 49.38
N ALA A 141 45.43 -14.38 49.84
CA ALA A 141 45.28 -14.07 51.26
C ALA A 141 44.81 -15.30 52.08
N ARG A 142 43.85 -16.08 51.57
CA ARG A 142 43.44 -17.35 52.20
C ARG A 142 44.58 -18.35 52.27
N ARG A 143 45.40 -18.45 51.23
CA ARG A 143 46.55 -19.35 51.19
C ARG A 143 47.61 -18.97 52.23
N GLN A 144 47.86 -17.67 52.41
CA GLN A 144 48.74 -17.17 53.47
C GLN A 144 48.22 -17.54 54.86
N GLN A 145 46.93 -17.36 55.13
CA GLN A 145 46.32 -17.75 56.41
C GLN A 145 46.45 -19.24 56.70
N LEU A 146 46.28 -20.10 55.70
CA LEU A 146 46.47 -21.54 55.85
C LEU A 146 47.92 -21.90 56.14
N ALA A 147 48.88 -21.29 55.44
CA ALA A 147 50.31 -21.51 55.69
C ALA A 147 50.72 -21.09 57.11
N GLU A 148 50.24 -19.94 57.59
CA GLU A 148 50.48 -19.49 58.97
C GLU A 148 49.87 -20.45 60.02
N GLN A 149 48.74 -21.08 59.69
CA GLN A 149 48.09 -22.05 60.57
C GLN A 149 48.87 -23.37 60.62
N GLU A 150 49.42 -23.83 59.49
CA GLU A 150 50.32 -25.00 59.45
C GLU A 150 51.59 -24.77 60.29
N ASP A 151 52.23 -23.61 60.16
CA ASP A 151 53.41 -23.26 60.98
C ASP A 151 53.09 -23.22 62.49
N GLN A 152 51.88 -22.76 62.87
CA GLN A 152 51.44 -22.82 64.26
C GLN A 152 51.17 -24.24 64.75
N VAL A 153 50.58 -25.10 63.91
CA VAL A 153 50.33 -26.50 64.28
C VAL A 153 51.66 -27.25 64.46
N ASP A 154 52.64 -27.03 63.59
CA ASP A 154 53.96 -27.66 63.72
C ASP A 154 54.75 -27.17 64.95
N ASN A 155 54.57 -25.92 65.38
CA ASN A 155 55.17 -25.42 66.63
C ASN A 155 54.37 -25.77 67.90
N SER A 156 53.06 -26.03 67.80
CA SER A 156 52.15 -26.35 68.92
C SER A 156 52.05 -27.85 69.21
N LEU A 157 52.36 -28.70 68.22
CA LEU A 157 52.48 -30.14 68.42
C LEU A 157 53.68 -30.45 69.31
N ASN A 158 53.40 -30.56 70.61
CA ASN A 158 54.28 -31.06 71.67
C ASN A 158 55.21 -32.17 71.12
N PRO A 159 56.54 -32.10 71.28
CA PRO A 159 57.49 -33.08 70.70
C PRO A 159 57.21 -34.53 71.12
N VAL A 160 56.43 -34.71 72.18
CA VAL A 160 55.94 -36.01 72.67
C VAL A 160 54.98 -36.70 71.68
N PHE A 161 54.10 -35.98 70.97
CA PHE A 161 53.10 -36.60 70.08
C PHE A 161 53.65 -36.98 68.69
N ARG A 162 54.65 -36.26 68.16
CA ARG A 162 55.37 -36.65 66.92
C ARG A 162 56.05 -38.03 67.04
N SER A 163 56.33 -38.47 68.27
CA SER A 163 56.96 -39.77 68.56
C SER A 163 55.98 -40.94 68.59
N PHE A 164 54.67 -40.68 68.71
CA PHE A 164 53.65 -41.73 68.90
C PHE A 164 52.91 -42.14 67.62
N LEU A 165 52.79 -41.25 66.62
CA LEU A 165 52.08 -41.56 65.37
C LEU A 165 52.68 -42.73 64.54
N PRO A 166 54.02 -42.97 64.52
CA PRO A 166 54.58 -44.15 63.88
C PRO A 166 54.18 -45.48 64.55
N LEU A 167 53.80 -45.46 65.83
CA LEU A 167 53.44 -46.66 66.60
C LEU A 167 52.00 -47.15 66.34
N LEU A 168 51.09 -46.25 65.96
CA LEU A 168 49.66 -46.60 65.77
C LEU A 168 49.33 -47.00 64.32
N PHE A 169 50.08 -46.51 63.33
CA PHE A 169 49.82 -46.79 61.91
C PHE A 169 50.86 -47.70 61.23
N GLY A 170 51.94 -48.08 61.92
CA GLY A 170 52.89 -49.09 61.45
C GLY A 170 53.79 -48.65 60.27
N PRO A 171 54.97 -49.25 60.10
CA PRO A 171 56.03 -48.74 59.24
C PRO A 171 55.91 -49.16 57.76
N ARG A 172 54.72 -49.08 57.13
CA ARG A 172 54.51 -49.64 55.78
C ARG A 172 53.82 -48.77 54.73
N PHE A 173 53.73 -47.45 54.92
CA PHE A 173 53.36 -46.53 53.84
C PHE A 173 54.61 -45.90 53.21
N GLN A 174 55.21 -46.65 52.29
CA GLN A 174 56.33 -46.21 51.46
C GLN A 174 55.74 -45.50 50.23
N LEU A 175 55.55 -44.18 50.32
CA LEU A 175 55.26 -43.34 49.16
C LEU A 175 56.57 -43.11 48.39
N GLN A 176 56.68 -43.80 47.27
CA GLN A 176 57.78 -43.76 46.33
C GLN A 176 57.72 -42.45 45.50
N PRO A 177 58.80 -41.66 45.42
CA PRO A 177 58.87 -40.48 44.57
C PRO A 177 59.54 -40.85 43.26
N ASP A 178 58.77 -41.22 42.25
CA ASP A 178 59.29 -41.31 40.88
C ASP A 178 58.84 -40.09 40.08
N SER A 179 59.83 -39.23 39.83
CA SER A 179 59.87 -38.22 38.79
C SER A 179 59.65 -38.82 37.40
N HIS A 180 58.90 -38.15 36.51
CA HIS A 180 59.34 -37.73 35.16
C HIS A 180 58.26 -36.86 34.47
N PRO A 181 58.67 -35.88 33.63
CA PRO A 181 57.78 -34.95 32.94
C PRO A 181 57.42 -35.48 31.54
N THR A 182 56.20 -35.26 31.06
CA THR A 182 55.93 -35.26 29.61
C THR A 182 54.77 -34.34 29.29
N GLU A 183 55.09 -33.33 28.49
CA GLU A 183 54.15 -32.52 27.71
C GLU A 183 53.23 -33.41 26.86
N THR A 184 51.97 -33.00 26.73
CA THR A 184 51.09 -33.18 25.55
C THR A 184 49.72 -32.66 25.99
N ASN A 185 49.40 -31.39 25.77
CA ASN A 185 48.76 -30.91 24.54
C ASN A 185 47.67 -31.88 24.04
N SER A 186 46.41 -31.64 24.41
CA SER A 186 45.22 -31.92 23.59
C SER A 186 43.95 -31.38 24.23
N SER A 187 43.21 -30.62 23.43
CA SER A 187 41.91 -30.00 23.65
C SER A 187 40.81 -30.95 24.15
N PRO A 188 39.81 -30.47 24.92
CA PRO A 188 38.53 -31.14 25.01
C PRO A 188 37.68 -30.80 23.78
N SER A 189 37.56 -31.77 22.88
CA SER A 189 36.48 -31.86 21.90
C SER A 189 35.20 -32.23 22.67
N THR A 190 34.25 -31.30 22.72
CA THR A 190 32.91 -31.53 23.26
C THR A 190 32.15 -32.43 22.28
N GLN A 191 32.06 -33.72 22.60
CA GLN A 191 31.19 -34.66 21.91
C GLN A 191 29.72 -34.28 22.13
N GLN A 192 29.04 -34.06 21.01
CA GLN A 192 27.61 -34.19 20.87
C GLN A 192 27.15 -35.53 21.42
N VAL A 193 26.29 -35.50 22.43
CA VAL A 193 25.35 -36.58 22.68
C VAL A 193 24.07 -36.25 21.94
N ASP A 194 23.85 -37.07 20.91
CA ASP A 194 22.61 -37.26 20.19
C ASP A 194 21.54 -37.74 21.17
N SER A 195 20.38 -37.08 21.18
CA SER A 195 19.18 -37.56 21.85
C SER A 195 17.98 -37.08 21.05
N THR A 196 17.50 -38.02 20.24
CA THR A 196 16.20 -38.05 19.56
C THR A 196 15.04 -37.72 20.51
N PRO A 197 13.96 -37.10 19.98
CA PRO A 197 12.78 -36.71 20.75
C PRO A 197 11.77 -37.86 20.79
N ALA A 198 11.29 -38.20 21.98
CA ALA A 198 10.15 -39.09 22.16
C ALA A 198 8.97 -38.29 22.78
N GLU A 199 7.93 -38.20 21.96
CA GLU A 199 6.49 -38.14 22.27
C GLU A 199 5.98 -37.25 23.41
N ASP A 200 5.28 -36.20 22.95
CA ASP A 200 4.16 -35.54 23.62
C ASP A 200 3.20 -36.56 24.24
N THR A 201 3.15 -36.60 25.57
CA THR A 201 2.01 -37.12 26.32
C THR A 201 1.33 -35.97 27.03
N ILE A 202 0.13 -35.70 26.52
CA ILE A 202 -0.92 -34.79 26.98
C ILE A 202 -1.12 -34.91 28.49
N ALA A 203 -0.96 -33.80 29.21
CA ALA A 203 -1.46 -33.62 30.57
C ALA A 203 -2.30 -32.33 30.64
N GLU A 204 -3.60 -32.58 30.63
CA GLU A 204 -4.71 -31.69 30.91
C GLU A 204 -4.68 -31.17 32.36
N PRO A 205 -4.87 -29.86 32.61
CA PRO A 205 -5.37 -29.39 33.88
C PRO A 205 -6.84 -28.97 33.78
N LEU A 206 -7.66 -29.69 34.54
CA LEU A 206 -9.06 -29.43 34.85
C LEU A 206 -9.30 -28.00 35.39
N PRO A 207 -10.45 -27.38 35.06
CA PRO A 207 -10.94 -26.18 35.74
C PRO A 207 -11.72 -26.56 37.01
N SER A 208 -11.18 -26.22 38.19
CA SER A 208 -11.95 -26.24 39.43
C SER A 208 -12.77 -24.96 39.57
N SER A 209 -14.04 -25.18 39.88
CA SER A 209 -15.07 -24.22 40.24
C SER A 209 -14.65 -23.27 41.36
N ASP A 210 -15.11 -22.02 41.28
CA ASP A 210 -15.62 -21.37 42.49
C ASP A 210 -16.90 -20.60 42.19
N THR A 211 -17.93 -21.04 42.92
CA THR A 211 -19.28 -20.53 43.02
C THR A 211 -19.32 -19.60 44.21
N ALA A 212 -19.65 -18.32 44.02
CA ALA A 212 -20.29 -17.53 45.08
C ALA A 212 -21.04 -16.33 44.48
N ALA A 213 -22.37 -16.43 44.53
CA ALA A 213 -23.31 -15.31 44.39
C ALA A 213 -23.54 -14.64 45.79
N PRO A 214 -24.49 -13.70 45.97
CA PRO A 214 -24.25 -12.29 46.25
C PRO A 214 -24.63 -11.86 47.69
N THR A 215 -24.65 -10.52 47.92
CA THR A 215 -25.43 -9.74 48.95
C THR A 215 -24.62 -9.26 50.18
N PRO A 216 -25.00 -8.16 50.87
CA PRO A 216 -25.24 -6.76 50.46
C PRO A 216 -24.32 -5.74 51.21
N ALA A 217 -24.45 -4.46 50.82
CA ALA A 217 -23.93 -3.27 51.51
C ALA A 217 -24.39 -3.17 53.00
N PRO A 218 -23.79 -2.33 53.88
CA PRO A 218 -23.84 -0.86 53.76
C PRO A 218 -22.63 -0.06 54.31
N ALA A 219 -22.75 1.26 54.14
CA ALA A 219 -22.18 2.36 54.93
C ALA A 219 -20.96 3.12 54.37
N VAL A 220 -21.29 4.23 53.70
CA VAL A 220 -20.89 5.61 54.03
C VAL A 220 -19.46 5.79 54.53
N GLY A 221 -18.61 6.29 53.63
CA GLY A 221 -17.27 6.77 53.92
C GLY A 221 -16.89 7.84 52.92
N GLU A 222 -17.22 9.07 53.27
CA GLU A 222 -16.82 10.34 52.69
C GLU A 222 -15.30 10.39 52.40
N SER A 223 -14.91 10.60 51.14
CA SER A 223 -13.54 10.97 50.75
C SER A 223 -13.58 11.70 49.42
N THR A 224 -13.59 13.04 49.54
CA THR A 224 -12.83 14.03 48.75
C THR A 224 -12.55 13.74 47.27
N PRO A 225 -12.93 14.64 46.34
CA PRO A 225 -12.45 14.59 44.97
C PRO A 225 -10.96 14.98 44.93
N THR A 226 -10.08 13.98 44.97
CA THR A 226 -8.68 14.16 44.60
C THR A 226 -8.64 14.44 43.10
N THR A 227 -8.30 15.68 42.76
CA THR A 227 -7.87 16.13 41.44
C THR A 227 -6.83 15.17 40.88
N GLU A 228 -7.30 14.23 40.05
CA GLU A 228 -6.47 13.27 39.33
C GLU A 228 -5.78 14.01 38.18
N ALA A 229 -4.52 14.35 38.38
CA ALA A 229 -3.65 14.82 37.32
C ALA A 229 -3.50 13.69 36.28
N PRO A 230 -3.63 13.96 34.97
CA PRO A 230 -3.59 12.93 33.94
C PRO A 230 -2.21 12.27 33.93
N ALA A 231 -2.15 11.01 34.37
CA ALA A 231 -0.98 10.17 34.23
C ALA A 231 -0.61 10.09 32.75
N ALA A 232 0.58 10.57 32.40
CA ALA A 232 1.10 10.48 31.05
C ALA A 232 1.13 9.00 30.62
N PRO A 233 0.63 8.64 29.42
CA PRO A 233 0.63 7.26 28.96
C PRO A 233 2.06 6.74 28.96
N SER A 234 2.26 5.58 29.60
CA SER A 234 3.59 4.99 29.71
C SER A 234 4.15 4.70 28.30
N THR A 235 5.46 4.82 28.13
CA THR A 235 6.13 4.65 26.82
C THR A 235 5.87 3.27 26.19
N THR A 236 5.54 2.27 27.00
CA THR A 236 5.16 0.92 26.56
C THR A 236 3.77 0.87 25.92
N GLU A 237 2.80 1.62 26.43
CA GLU A 237 1.45 1.72 25.85
C GLU A 237 1.46 2.37 24.47
N GLN A 238 2.26 3.43 24.32
CA GLN A 238 2.45 4.10 23.03
C GLN A 238 3.06 3.15 21.99
N LEU A 239 4.03 2.33 22.40
CA LEU A 239 4.67 1.34 21.53
C LEU A 239 3.67 0.25 21.09
N HIS A 240 2.86 -0.27 22.01
CA HIS A 240 1.81 -1.24 21.69
C HIS A 240 0.75 -0.64 20.75
N GLN A 241 0.34 0.61 20.98
CA GLN A 241 -0.64 1.29 20.13
C GLN A 241 -0.09 1.54 18.73
N HIS A 242 1.16 1.99 18.61
CA HIS A 242 1.82 2.17 17.32
C HIS A 242 1.93 0.85 16.55
N TYR A 243 2.32 -0.23 17.23
CA TYR A 243 2.42 -1.56 16.61
C TYR A 243 1.05 -2.06 16.12
N ARG A 244 -0.01 -1.93 16.93
CA ARG A 244 -1.38 -2.28 16.55
C ARG A 244 -1.85 -1.48 15.33
N THR A 245 -1.60 -0.17 15.33
CA THR A 245 -1.97 0.72 14.23
C THR A 245 -1.24 0.35 12.94
N HIS A 246 0.05 0.05 13.04
CA HIS A 246 0.88 -0.37 11.91
C HIS A 246 0.43 -1.72 11.33
N LEU A 247 0.10 -2.70 12.17
CA LEU A 247 -0.43 -3.99 11.72
C LEU A 247 -1.78 -3.82 11.02
N HIS A 248 -2.70 -3.08 11.62
CA HIS A 248 -4.01 -2.81 11.04
C HIS A 248 -3.88 -2.13 9.67
N ARG A 249 -3.01 -1.12 9.55
CA ARG A 249 -2.71 -0.46 8.28
C ARG A 249 -2.22 -1.45 7.22
N ARG A 250 -1.28 -2.34 7.57
CA ARG A 250 -0.74 -3.33 6.62
C ARG A 250 -1.82 -4.30 6.15
N GLN A 251 -2.66 -4.78 7.07
CA GLN A 251 -3.78 -5.66 6.73
C GLN A 251 -4.79 -4.96 5.82
N ALA A 252 -5.15 -3.71 6.13
CA ALA A 252 -6.06 -2.91 5.31
C ALA A 252 -5.51 -2.66 3.89
N LEU A 253 -4.22 -2.36 3.75
CA LEU A 253 -3.61 -2.19 2.43
C LEU A 253 -3.52 -3.51 1.66
N SER A 254 -3.21 -4.61 2.34
CA SER A 254 -3.15 -5.94 1.72
C SER A 254 -4.52 -6.40 1.21
N THR A 255 -5.58 -6.17 1.99
CA THR A 255 -6.96 -6.50 1.59
C THR A 255 -7.40 -5.65 0.41
N LEU A 256 -7.16 -4.33 0.44
CA LEU A 256 -7.43 -3.45 -0.71
C LEU A 256 -6.67 -3.86 -1.97
N SER A 257 -5.41 -4.29 -1.84
CA SER A 257 -4.64 -4.81 -2.98
C SER A 257 -5.29 -6.05 -3.58
N SER A 258 -5.63 -7.03 -2.72
CA SER A 258 -6.27 -8.28 -3.16
C SER A 258 -7.64 -8.04 -3.83
N LEU A 259 -8.43 -7.08 -3.32
CA LEU A 259 -9.68 -6.66 -3.96
C LEU A 259 -9.43 -6.01 -5.32
N GLY A 260 -8.37 -5.22 -5.46
CA GLY A 260 -7.92 -4.66 -6.73
C GLY A 260 -7.48 -5.73 -7.74
N ASP A 261 -6.76 -6.75 -7.29
CA ASP A 261 -6.34 -7.87 -8.13
C ASP A 261 -7.56 -8.69 -8.61
N SER A 262 -8.54 -8.91 -7.72
CA SER A 262 -9.81 -9.56 -8.05
C SER A 262 -10.60 -8.79 -9.12
N LEU A 263 -10.68 -7.47 -9.00
CA LEU A 263 -11.27 -6.61 -10.03
C LEU A 263 -10.55 -6.81 -11.36
N SER A 264 -9.21 -6.73 -11.39
CA SER A 264 -8.43 -6.86 -12.62
C SER A 264 -8.59 -8.23 -13.26
N ALA A 265 -8.68 -9.30 -12.46
CA ALA A 265 -8.90 -10.65 -12.97
C ALA A 265 -10.29 -10.81 -13.59
N GLN A 266 -11.34 -10.29 -12.93
CA GLN A 266 -12.70 -10.32 -13.47
C GLN A 266 -12.85 -9.46 -14.72
N GLN A 267 -12.22 -8.28 -14.75
CA GLN A 267 -12.16 -7.44 -15.95
C GLN A 267 -11.54 -8.15 -17.15
N ALA A 268 -10.46 -8.92 -16.93
CA ALA A 268 -9.80 -9.69 -17.99
C ALA A 268 -10.62 -10.90 -18.44
N ALA A 269 -11.40 -11.50 -17.54
CA ALA A 269 -12.27 -12.64 -17.84
C ALA A 269 -13.61 -12.22 -18.46
N PHE A 270 -14.07 -11.00 -18.19
CA PHE A 270 -15.35 -10.50 -18.66
C PHE A 270 -15.36 -10.29 -20.17
N THR A 271 -16.32 -10.92 -20.83
CA THR A 271 -16.60 -10.73 -22.25
C THR A 271 -18.02 -10.21 -22.40
N LEU A 272 -18.17 -9.06 -23.05
CA LEU A 272 -19.48 -8.46 -23.29
C LEU A 272 -20.31 -9.36 -24.24
N PRO A 273 -21.54 -9.75 -23.86
CA PRO A 273 -22.44 -10.46 -24.77
C PRO A 273 -22.72 -9.63 -26.02
N SER A 274 -22.72 -10.27 -27.20
CA SER A 274 -23.00 -9.60 -28.47
C SER A 274 -24.45 -9.11 -28.61
N THR A 275 -25.35 -9.64 -27.79
CA THR A 275 -26.77 -9.28 -27.78
C THR A 275 -27.26 -9.27 -26.35
N LEU A 276 -27.80 -8.12 -25.92
CA LEU A 276 -28.49 -7.96 -24.65
C LEU A 276 -29.99 -7.96 -24.95
N THR A 277 -30.76 -8.75 -24.19
CA THR A 277 -32.21 -8.81 -24.35
C THR A 277 -32.89 -7.98 -23.26
N PHE A 278 -33.73 -7.02 -23.65
CA PHE A 278 -34.42 -6.16 -22.70
C PHE A 278 -35.82 -6.71 -22.40
N GLN A 279 -36.33 -6.41 -21.20
CA GLN A 279 -37.72 -6.72 -20.89
C GLN A 279 -38.63 -5.81 -21.74
N PRO A 280 -39.67 -6.36 -22.40
CA PRO A 280 -40.65 -5.54 -23.09
C PRO A 280 -41.32 -4.65 -22.04
N SER A 281 -41.24 -3.33 -22.24
CA SER A 281 -42.01 -2.38 -21.44
C SER A 281 -43.50 -2.76 -21.54
N PRO A 282 -44.25 -2.83 -20.43
CA PRO A 282 -45.68 -3.08 -20.51
C PRO A 282 -46.31 -2.03 -21.44
N PRO A 283 -47.24 -2.41 -22.34
CA PRO A 283 -47.89 -1.46 -23.22
C PRO A 283 -48.49 -0.36 -22.34
N SER A 284 -48.13 0.88 -22.62
CA SER A 284 -48.58 2.05 -21.87
C SER A 284 -50.11 2.03 -21.76
N SER A 285 -50.61 1.56 -20.64
CA SER A 285 -52.01 1.73 -20.26
C SER A 285 -52.21 3.22 -20.13
N THR A 286 -52.86 3.81 -21.12
CA THR A 286 -53.48 5.13 -21.05
C THR A 286 -54.35 5.21 -19.81
N THR A 287 -53.80 5.71 -18.72
CA THR A 287 -54.56 6.23 -17.60
C THR A 287 -53.84 7.49 -17.19
N ASP A 288 -54.40 8.59 -17.67
CA ASP A 288 -54.12 9.94 -17.22
C ASP A 288 -54.15 9.97 -15.69
N ASP A 289 -52.99 10.01 -15.05
CA ASP A 289 -52.89 10.60 -13.72
C ASP A 289 -51.66 11.51 -13.63
N GLN A 290 -52.00 12.79 -13.67
CA GLN A 290 -51.18 13.95 -13.96
C GLN A 290 -50.53 14.48 -12.67
N PHE A 291 -49.68 13.73 -11.98
CA PHE A 291 -48.85 14.30 -10.89
C PHE A 291 -47.55 13.53 -10.67
N THR A 292 -46.63 13.59 -11.62
CA THR A 292 -45.17 13.66 -11.37
C THR A 292 -44.44 13.78 -12.71
N SER A 293 -44.03 15.00 -13.02
CA SER A 293 -43.27 15.37 -14.21
C SER A 293 -41.85 14.80 -14.15
N ALA A 294 -41.63 13.66 -14.82
CA ALA A 294 -40.35 13.27 -15.42
C ALA A 294 -40.55 12.13 -16.44
N PRO A 295 -40.72 12.40 -17.75
CA PRO A 295 -40.53 11.39 -18.77
C PRO A 295 -39.04 11.37 -19.13
N VAL A 296 -38.21 10.79 -18.26
CA VAL A 296 -36.78 10.61 -18.56
C VAL A 296 -36.58 9.17 -18.97
N LEU A 297 -36.25 9.00 -20.25
CA LEU A 297 -35.47 7.95 -20.93
C LEU A 297 -34.70 6.95 -20.03
N ALA A 298 -35.36 6.26 -19.11
CA ALA A 298 -34.73 5.22 -18.31
C ALA A 298 -34.52 4.00 -19.22
N ALA A 299 -33.27 3.60 -19.41
CA ALA A 299 -32.94 2.38 -20.14
C ALA A 299 -33.74 1.19 -19.54
N PRO A 300 -34.42 0.39 -20.36
CA PRO A 300 -35.26 -0.70 -19.86
C PRO A 300 -34.43 -1.73 -19.11
N LYS A 301 -35.09 -2.40 -18.18
CA LYS A 301 -34.47 -3.44 -17.37
C LYS A 301 -34.09 -4.63 -18.26
N LEU A 302 -32.88 -5.15 -18.07
CA LEU A 302 -32.44 -6.37 -18.74
C LEU A 302 -33.31 -7.57 -18.33
N ALA A 303 -33.63 -8.43 -19.29
CA ALA A 303 -34.36 -9.66 -19.01
C ALA A 303 -33.47 -10.64 -18.23
N PHE A 304 -34.04 -11.38 -17.28
CA PHE A 304 -33.36 -12.45 -16.56
C PHE A 304 -33.26 -13.72 -17.41
N GLN A 305 -32.58 -13.62 -18.56
CA GLN A 305 -32.32 -14.71 -19.48
C GLN A 305 -30.86 -15.16 -19.39
N SER A 306 -30.57 -16.40 -19.82
CA SER A 306 -29.22 -16.96 -19.81
C SER A 306 -28.22 -16.17 -20.67
N SER A 307 -28.69 -15.45 -21.69
CA SER A 307 -27.89 -14.53 -22.52
C SER A 307 -27.32 -13.36 -21.72
N ASN A 308 -28.09 -12.81 -20.79
CA ASN A 308 -27.71 -11.65 -19.99
C ASN A 308 -27.04 -12.03 -18.67
N ALA A 309 -27.08 -13.31 -18.29
CA ALA A 309 -26.47 -13.83 -17.06
C ALA A 309 -25.01 -13.37 -16.83
N PRO A 310 -24.08 -13.45 -17.80
CA PRO A 310 -22.70 -12.99 -17.58
C PRO A 310 -22.59 -11.47 -17.35
N PHE A 311 -23.48 -10.67 -17.95
CA PHE A 311 -23.52 -9.23 -17.73
C PHE A 311 -24.01 -8.90 -16.32
N LEU A 312 -25.16 -9.48 -15.93
CA LEU A 312 -25.75 -9.27 -14.60
C LEU A 312 -24.84 -9.78 -13.49
N ALA A 313 -24.20 -10.95 -13.68
CA ALA A 313 -23.26 -11.49 -12.70
C ALA A 313 -22.03 -10.58 -12.48
N TYR A 314 -21.55 -9.93 -13.56
CA TYR A 314 -20.44 -8.99 -13.45
C TYR A 314 -20.88 -7.68 -12.78
N GLU A 315 -22.06 -7.15 -13.10
CA GLU A 315 -22.65 -6.00 -12.40
C GLU A 315 -22.82 -6.26 -10.89
N ASP A 316 -23.42 -7.40 -10.51
CA ASP A 316 -23.57 -7.83 -9.12
C ASP A 316 -22.20 -7.98 -8.42
N PHE A 317 -21.20 -8.50 -9.13
CA PHE A 317 -19.83 -8.60 -8.61
C PHE A 317 -19.25 -7.21 -8.28
N LEU A 318 -19.41 -6.22 -9.17
CA LEU A 318 -18.90 -4.87 -8.95
C LEU A 318 -19.60 -4.18 -7.77
N VAL A 319 -20.92 -4.34 -7.64
CA VAL A 319 -21.69 -3.83 -6.50
C VAL A 319 -21.27 -4.50 -5.19
N SER A 320 -21.09 -5.83 -5.20
CA SER A 320 -20.55 -6.59 -4.05
C SER A 320 -19.15 -6.11 -3.67
N LEU A 321 -18.32 -5.80 -4.68
CA LEU A 321 -16.96 -5.31 -4.47
C LEU A 321 -16.95 -3.93 -3.79
N LEU A 322 -17.85 -3.01 -4.15
CA LEU A 322 -18.00 -1.73 -3.45
C LEU A 322 -18.32 -1.92 -1.96
N SER A 323 -19.26 -2.81 -1.64
CA SER A 323 -19.59 -3.13 -0.24
C SER A 323 -18.39 -3.69 0.53
N LYS A 324 -17.58 -4.55 -0.10
CA LYS A 324 -16.35 -5.09 0.51
C LYS A 324 -15.29 -4.01 0.73
N ILE A 325 -15.15 -3.07 -0.20
CA ILE A 325 -14.20 -1.95 -0.09
C ILE A 325 -14.60 -1.01 1.06
N ASP A 326 -15.90 -0.75 1.23
CA ASP A 326 -16.41 0.12 2.30
C ASP A 326 -16.27 -0.49 3.69
N ALA A 327 -16.36 -1.82 3.79
CA ALA A 327 -16.11 -2.55 5.04
C ALA A 327 -14.65 -2.41 5.54
N VAL A 328 -13.69 -2.06 4.67
CA VAL A 328 -12.29 -1.85 5.08
C VAL A 328 -12.16 -0.54 5.86
N SER A 329 -11.98 -0.67 7.18
CA SER A 329 -11.72 0.46 8.07
C SER A 329 -10.33 1.06 7.83
N SER A 330 -10.26 2.39 7.78
CA SER A 330 -8.99 3.11 7.60
C SER A 330 -8.23 3.37 8.90
N GLY A 331 -8.89 3.27 10.07
CA GLY A 331 -8.29 3.64 11.35
C GLY A 331 -7.74 5.08 11.40
N GLY A 332 -8.21 5.97 10.52
CA GLY A 332 -7.69 7.34 10.38
C GLY A 332 -6.46 7.48 9.47
N ASP A 333 -5.87 6.39 8.97
CA ASP A 333 -4.66 6.42 8.15
C ASP A 333 -4.95 6.96 6.75
N LYS A 334 -4.25 8.04 6.37
CA LYS A 334 -4.46 8.74 5.09
C LYS A 334 -4.15 7.86 3.89
N SER A 335 -3.16 6.98 4.02
CA SER A 335 -2.73 6.06 2.95
C SER A 335 -3.83 5.07 2.59
N VAL A 336 -4.47 4.47 3.61
CA VAL A 336 -5.59 3.53 3.43
C VAL A 336 -6.80 4.26 2.84
N LYS A 337 -7.12 5.47 3.34
CA LYS A 337 -8.21 6.28 2.77
C LYS A 337 -8.00 6.58 1.28
N GLN A 338 -6.78 6.93 0.89
CA GLN A 338 -6.45 7.22 -0.50
C GLN A 338 -6.53 5.97 -1.38
N ALA A 339 -5.99 4.84 -0.92
CA ALA A 339 -6.06 3.57 -1.63
C ALA A 339 -7.53 3.12 -1.82
N ARG A 340 -8.34 3.22 -0.77
CA ARG A 340 -9.77 2.92 -0.80
C ARG A 340 -10.49 3.79 -1.83
N LYS A 341 -10.32 5.11 -1.76
CA LYS A 341 -10.94 6.05 -2.71
C LYS A 341 -10.52 5.79 -4.16
N ALA A 342 -9.24 5.46 -4.38
CA ALA A 342 -8.74 5.15 -5.71
C ALA A 342 -9.38 3.87 -6.26
N LEU A 343 -9.56 2.84 -5.42
CA LEU A 343 -10.20 1.59 -5.82
C LEU A 343 -11.70 1.77 -6.07
N VAL A 344 -12.43 2.47 -5.18
CA VAL A 344 -13.85 2.82 -5.40
C VAL A 344 -14.03 3.51 -6.75
N LYS A 345 -13.22 4.53 -7.04
CA LYS A 345 -13.31 5.27 -8.31
C LYS A 345 -13.09 4.37 -9.54
N LYS A 346 -12.22 3.35 -9.43
CA LYS A 346 -12.03 2.37 -10.52
C LYS A 346 -13.28 1.52 -10.71
N VAL A 347 -13.87 1.02 -9.63
CA VAL A 347 -15.08 0.18 -9.68
C VAL A 347 -16.28 0.98 -10.21
N GLU A 348 -16.47 2.22 -9.74
CA GLU A 348 -17.52 3.12 -10.26
C GLU A 348 -17.32 3.44 -11.74
N GLY A 349 -16.08 3.61 -12.19
CA GLY A 349 -15.76 3.81 -13.60
C GLY A 349 -16.17 2.63 -14.47
N GLU A 350 -16.00 1.40 -13.97
CA GLU A 350 -16.43 0.19 -14.66
C GLU A 350 -17.94 0.01 -14.67
N LEU A 351 -18.63 0.28 -13.55
CA LEU A 351 -20.09 0.28 -13.52
C LEU A 351 -20.67 1.27 -14.54
N LYS A 352 -20.11 2.49 -14.58
CA LYS A 352 -20.50 3.49 -15.57
C LYS A 352 -20.29 3.00 -17.01
N ARG A 353 -19.17 2.33 -17.28
CA ARG A 353 -18.89 1.74 -18.60
C ARG A 353 -19.96 0.69 -18.97
N LEU A 354 -20.36 -0.16 -18.03
CA LEU A 354 -21.42 -1.15 -18.27
C LEU A 354 -22.77 -0.48 -18.54
N ASP A 355 -23.10 0.58 -17.80
CA ASP A 355 -24.32 1.35 -18.03
C ASP A 355 -24.35 1.97 -19.45
N GLU A 356 -23.23 2.56 -19.90
CA GLU A 356 -23.08 3.10 -21.26
C GLU A 356 -23.16 2.00 -22.33
N GLU A 357 -22.60 0.82 -22.08
CA GLU A 357 -22.71 -0.33 -23.00
C GLU A 357 -24.16 -0.86 -23.08
N ARG A 358 -24.87 -0.90 -21.94
CA ARG A 358 -26.29 -1.26 -21.86
C ARG A 358 -27.15 -0.25 -22.64
N GLU A 359 -26.92 1.03 -22.44
CA GLU A 359 -27.66 2.10 -23.16
C GLU A 359 -27.42 2.02 -24.68
N ARG A 360 -26.17 1.82 -25.11
CA ARG A 360 -25.85 1.64 -26.53
C ARG A 360 -26.50 0.39 -27.14
N ALA A 361 -26.59 -0.70 -26.39
CA ALA A 361 -27.28 -1.91 -26.85
C ALA A 361 -28.78 -1.65 -27.01
N TRP A 362 -29.38 -0.91 -26.07
CA TRP A 362 -30.78 -0.52 -26.13
C TRP A 362 -31.09 0.38 -27.34
N GLU A 363 -30.26 1.38 -27.63
CA GLU A 363 -30.40 2.23 -28.80
C GLU A 363 -30.37 1.44 -30.11
N LYS A 364 -29.49 0.44 -30.21
CA LYS A 364 -29.38 -0.44 -31.39
C LYS A 364 -30.63 -1.29 -31.60
N GLU A 365 -31.21 -1.82 -30.52
CA GLU A 365 -32.45 -2.61 -30.60
C GLU A 365 -33.63 -1.75 -31.05
N ARG A 366 -33.76 -0.54 -30.48
CA ARG A 366 -34.78 0.43 -30.93
C ARG A 366 -34.62 0.85 -32.38
N ALA A 367 -33.39 1.06 -32.85
CA ALA A 367 -33.13 1.41 -34.25
C ALA A 367 -33.50 0.27 -35.20
N LYS A 368 -33.32 -0.99 -34.78
CA LYS A 368 -33.71 -2.18 -35.55
C LYS A 368 -35.23 -2.33 -35.64
N ASP A 369 -35.93 -2.18 -34.53
CA ASP A 369 -37.41 -2.25 -34.49
C ASP A 369 -38.08 -1.13 -35.32
N GLY A 370 -37.45 0.05 -35.38
CA GLY A 370 -37.90 1.17 -36.22
C GLY A 370 -37.63 0.98 -37.72
N ALA A 371 -36.58 0.27 -38.10
CA ALA A 371 -36.26 0.00 -39.50
C ALA A 371 -37.13 -1.13 -40.11
N GLU A 372 -37.53 -2.12 -39.31
CA GLU A 372 -38.40 -3.21 -39.77
C GLU A 372 -39.87 -2.77 -39.97
N THR A 373 -40.28 -1.64 -39.37
CA THR A 373 -41.65 -1.11 -39.50
C THR A 373 -41.88 -0.20 -40.71
N GLU A 374 -40.82 0.36 -41.35
CA GLU A 374 -40.96 1.07 -42.63
C GLU A 374 -40.91 0.15 -43.86
N GLY A 375 -40.31 -1.05 -43.76
CA GLY A 375 -40.26 -2.01 -44.85
C GLY A 375 -41.57 -2.75 -45.15
N VAL A 376 -42.50 -2.81 -44.18
CA VAL A 376 -43.80 -3.50 -44.32
C VAL A 376 -44.92 -2.56 -44.80
N ARG A 377 -44.66 -1.25 -44.93
CA ARG A 377 -45.65 -0.26 -45.38
C ARG A 377 -45.61 0.05 -46.89
N GLY A 378 -44.80 -0.69 -47.66
CA GLY A 378 -44.67 -0.54 -49.10
C GLY A 378 -45.45 -1.54 -49.96
N GLU A 379 -46.14 -2.52 -49.37
CA GLU A 379 -46.80 -3.61 -50.12
C GLU A 379 -48.22 -3.91 -49.60
N PHE A 380 -49.00 -2.85 -49.33
CA PHE A 380 -50.46 -2.96 -49.37
C PHE A 380 -50.92 -2.46 -50.74
N ASP A 381 -50.90 -3.40 -51.68
CA ASP A 381 -51.54 -3.31 -52.98
C ASP A 381 -53.03 -2.96 -52.80
N LEU A 382 -53.37 -1.69 -53.03
CA LEU A 382 -54.74 -1.17 -53.08
C LEU A 382 -55.44 -1.53 -54.42
N GLY A 383 -55.01 -2.61 -55.08
CA GLY A 383 -55.53 -3.09 -56.35
C GLY A 383 -56.60 -4.18 -56.25
N SER A 384 -57.57 -4.11 -55.34
CA SER A 384 -58.73 -5.03 -55.40
C SER A 384 -59.92 -4.57 -54.56
N LEU A 385 -60.61 -3.49 -54.96
CA LEU A 385 -61.97 -3.19 -54.49
C LEU A 385 -62.67 -2.20 -55.44
N PHE A 386 -62.80 -2.59 -56.71
CA PHE A 386 -63.86 -2.09 -57.59
C PHE A 386 -64.25 -3.21 -58.54
N ASN A 387 -65.31 -3.93 -58.17
CA ASN A 387 -66.21 -4.59 -59.11
C ASN A 387 -67.60 -4.69 -58.48
#